data_AF-A0A954KN07-F1
#
_entry.id   AF-A0A954KN07-F1
#
_cell.length_a   1.000
_cell.length_b   1.000
_cell.length_c   1.000
_cell.angle_alpha   90.00
_cell.angle_beta   90.00
_cell.angle_gamma   90.00
#
_symmetry.space_group_name_H-M   'P 1'
#
loop_
_entity.id
_entity.type
_entity.pdbx_description
1 polymer ?
#
loop_
_entity_poly.entity_id
_entity_poly.type
_entity_poly.pdbx_seq_one_letter_code
_entity_poly.pdbx_strand_id
1 'polypeptide(L)' 'MARYYQSLLDSGEVETRAELARYLGVSRARVTQVLRRLESAGG' A
#
# COMPACT_ATOMS: atom_id res chain seq x y z
N MET A 1 9.36 0.06 2.61
CA MET A 1 8.33 -0.37 1.63
C MET A 1 6.94 -0.12 2.14
N ALA A 2 6.52 -0.72 3.26
CA ALA A 2 5.14 -0.56 3.72
C ALA A 2 4.76 0.90 4.03
N ARG A 3 5.62 1.66 4.72
CA ARG A 3 5.40 3.11 4.95
C ARG A 3 5.31 3.95 3.68
N TYR A 4 6.02 3.56 2.62
CA TYR A 4 5.95 4.24 1.31
C TYR A 4 4.62 3.94 0.61
N TYR A 5 4.12 2.70 0.69
CA TYR A 5 2.81 2.35 0.16
C TYR A 5 1.70 3.10 0.90
N GLN A 6 1.84 3.22 2.23
CA GLN A 6 0.91 3.97 3.07
C GLN A 6 0.97 5.47 2.77
N SER A 7 2.16 6.06 2.58
CA SER A 7 2.28 7.50 2.30
C SER A 7 1.61 7.92 0.99
N LEU A 8 1.58 7.05 -0.02
CA LEU A 8 0.89 7.32 -1.29
C LEU A 8 -0.65 7.35 -1.14
N LEU A 9 -1.17 6.53 -0.21
CA LEU A 9 -2.59 6.55 0.14
C LEU A 9 -2.92 7.77 1.00
N ASP A 10 -2.05 8.09 1.95
CA ASP A 10 -2.24 9.22 2.87
C ASP A 10 -2.11 10.58 2.16
N SER A 11 -1.27 10.66 1.11
CA SER A 11 -1.14 11.87 0.28
C SER A 11 -2.28 12.06 -0.70
N GLY A 12 -3.11 11.03 -0.93
CA GLY A 12 -4.14 11.05 -1.96
C GLY A 12 -3.61 10.95 -3.39
N GLU A 13 -2.32 10.66 -3.60
CA GLU A 13 -1.79 10.39 -4.96
C GLU A 13 -2.46 9.16 -5.60
N VAL A 14 -2.88 8.22 -4.76
CA VAL A 14 -3.75 7.10 -5.13
C VAL A 14 -4.82 6.92 -4.07
N GLU A 15 -6.04 6.61 -4.48
CA GLU A 15 -7.19 6.56 -3.55
C GLU A 15 -7.45 5.13 -3.07
N THR A 16 -7.02 4.12 -3.85
CA THR A 16 -7.37 2.72 -3.58
C THR A 16 -6.18 1.78 -3.68
N ARG A 17 -6.25 0.65 -2.97
CA ARG A 17 -5.27 -0.44 -3.10
C ARG A 17 -5.17 -1.02 -4.52
N ALA A 18 -6.22 -0.90 -5.32
CA ALA A 18 -6.21 -1.33 -6.73
C ALA A 18 -5.41 -0.36 -7.60
N GLU A 19 -5.60 0.93 -7.36
CA GLU A 19 -4.88 1.99 -8.03
C GLU A 19 -3.40 1.99 -7.64
N LEU A 20 -3.09 1.86 -6.35
CA LEU A 20 -1.73 1.69 -5.85
C LEU A 20 -1.00 0.50 -6.51
N ALA A 21 -1.71 -0.61 -6.75
CA ALA A 21 -1.15 -1.77 -7.44
C ALA A 21 -0.78 -1.44 -8.90
N ARG A 22 -1.66 -0.73 -9.61
CA ARG A 22 -1.42 -0.27 -10.99
C ARG A 22 -0.28 0.74 -11.05
N TYR A 23 -0.29 1.72 -10.16
CA TYR A 23 0.73 2.77 -10.05
C TYR A 23 2.14 2.18 -9.83
N LEU A 24 2.25 1.17 -8.97
CA LEU A 24 3.53 0.52 -8.63
C LEU A 24 3.90 -0.66 -9.54
N GLY A 25 3.05 -1.03 -10.52
CA GLY A 25 3.29 -2.18 -11.39
C GLY A 25 3.34 -3.53 -10.66
N VAL A 26 2.57 -3.69 -9.59
CA VAL A 26 2.54 -4.91 -8.77
C VAL A 26 1.13 -5.50 -8.66
N SER A 27 1.01 -6.73 -8.14
CA SER A 27 -0.29 -7.32 -7.86
C SER A 27 -0.98 -6.68 -6.65
N ARG A 28 -2.32 -6.68 -6.64
CA ARG A 28 -3.11 -6.26 -5.45
C ARG A 28 -2.78 -7.11 -4.21
N ALA A 29 -2.48 -8.39 -4.39
CA ALA A 29 -2.08 -9.27 -3.29
C ALA A 29 -0.79 -8.78 -2.61
N ARG A 30 0.18 -8.30 -3.41
CA ARG A 30 1.43 -7.73 -2.87
C ARG A 30 1.17 -6.45 -2.10
N VAL A 31 0.30 -5.56 -2.58
CA VAL A 31 -0.12 -4.36 -1.84
C VAL A 31 -0.72 -4.73 -0.49
N THR A 32 -1.68 -5.66 -0.46
CA THR A 32 -2.30 -6.10 0.81
C THR A 32 -1.29 -6.72 1.77
N GLN A 33 -0.37 -7.56 1.29
CA GLN A 33 0.66 -8.16 2.14
C GLN A 33 1.59 -7.11 2.74
N VAL A 34 1.96 -6.11 1.94
CA VAL A 34 2.84 -5.02 2.39
C VAL A 34 2.14 -4.15 3.42
N LEU A 35 0.88 -3.76 3.21
CA LEU A 35 0.11 -2.95 4.16
C LEU A 35 -0.23 -3.71 5.45
N ARG A 36 -0.55 -5.01 5.37
CA ARG A 36 -0.77 -5.84 6.57
C ARG A 36 0.45 -5.92 7.48
N ARG A 37 1.67 -5.91 6.90
CA ARG A 37 2.91 -5.88 7.71
C ARG A 37 3.06 -4.57 8.50
N LEU A 38 2.45 -3.47 8.07
CA LEU A 38 2.40 -2.23 8.87
C LEU A 38 1.47 -2.38 10.07
N GLU A 39 0.26 -2.92 9.85
CA GLU A 39 -0.73 -3.15 10.91
C GLU A 39 -0.19 -4.07 12.00
N SER A 40 0.51 -5.16 11.62
CA SER A 40 1.10 -6.10 12.59
C SER A 40 2.39 -5.60 13.27
N ALA A 41 3.04 -4.55 12.75
CA ALA A 41 4.26 -3.99 13.33
C ALA A 41 4.00 -2.80 14.26
N GLY A 42 2.76 -2.31 14.33
CA GLY A 42 2.32 -1.21 15.19
C GLY A 42 1.35 -1.63 16.31
N GLY A 43 1.22 -2.94 16.57
CA GLY A 43 0.44 -3.52 17.67
C GLY A 43 1.33 -4.07 18.77
#